data_AF-A0A8J7YZT0-F1
#
_entry.id   AF-A0A8J7YZT0-F1
#
_cell.length_a   1.000
_cell.length_b   1.000
_cell.length_c   1.000
_cell.angle_alpha   90.00
_cell.angle_beta   90.00
_cell.angle_gamma   90.00
#
_symmetry.space_group_name_H-M   'P 1'
#
loop_
_entity.id
_entity.type
_entity.pdbx_description
1 polymer ?
#
loop_
_entity_poly.entity_id
_entity_poly.type
_entity_poly.pdbx_seq_one_letter_code
_entity_poly.pdbx_strand_id
1 'polypeptide(L)'
;MKEKIALVVPEISFFEVWEVILSKIKRRKELAENLRKEANQIGRSNYAEKSAKNLKESAKLLEESYAADMSSLEDSLKILKQICTIIDYSPTIHTRSYLITLDKRYDIVNPDASVYESIKEFARENDGIKIHPNKNTDDFDKKIIREELNNLELKFTLIQER
;
A
#
# COMPACT_ATOMS: atom_id res chain seq x y z
N MET A 1 -2.25 -32.52 -13.78
CA MET A 1 -2.76 -31.13 -13.71
C MET A 1 -1.73 -30.29 -12.98
N LYS A 2 -1.18 -29.23 -13.60
CA LYS A 2 -0.32 -28.28 -12.87
C LYS A 2 -1.22 -27.51 -11.90
N GLU A 3 -0.88 -27.51 -10.61
CA GLU A 3 -1.53 -26.63 -9.62
C GLU A 3 -1.37 -25.18 -10.10
N LYS A 4 -2.49 -24.49 -10.34
CA LYS A 4 -2.48 -23.06 -10.69
C LYS A 4 -2.25 -22.28 -9.40
N ILE A 5 -1.11 -21.61 -9.29
CA ILE A 5 -0.88 -20.63 -8.24
C ILE A 5 -1.59 -19.34 -8.66
N ALA A 6 -2.49 -18.84 -7.81
CA ALA A 6 -3.14 -17.55 -7.99
C ALA A 6 -2.55 -16.54 -7.02
N LEU A 7 -2.28 -15.32 -7.52
CA LEU A 7 -1.91 -14.20 -6.65
C LEU A 7 -3.18 -13.64 -6.01
N VAL A 8 -3.26 -13.69 -4.69
CA VAL A 8 -4.40 -13.18 -3.92
C VAL A 8 -3.95 -11.93 -3.16
N VAL A 9 -4.71 -10.84 -3.29
CA VAL A 9 -4.36 -9.56 -2.69
C VAL A 9 -5.58 -8.97 -1.98
N PRO A 10 -5.50 -8.67 -0.67
CA PRO A 10 -6.54 -7.91 0.02
C PRO A 10 -6.71 -6.51 -0.58
N GLU A 11 -7.96 -6.06 -0.74
CA GLU A 11 -8.25 -4.74 -1.30
C GLU A 11 -7.57 -3.61 -0.51
N ILE A 12 -7.50 -3.74 0.82
CA ILE A 12 -6.86 -2.78 1.72
C ILE A 12 -5.38 -2.52 1.38
N SER A 13 -4.68 -3.50 0.82
CA SER A 13 -3.28 -3.34 0.40
C SER A 13 -3.14 -2.39 -0.80
N PHE A 14 -4.14 -2.32 -1.69
CA PHE A 14 -4.14 -1.32 -2.77
C PHE A 14 -4.41 0.08 -2.23
N PHE A 15 -5.27 0.19 -1.22
CA PHE A 15 -5.57 1.46 -0.58
C PHE A 15 -4.33 2.05 0.12
N GLU A 16 -3.54 1.23 0.81
CA GLU A 16 -2.28 1.66 1.43
C GLU A 16 -1.29 2.25 0.40
N VAL A 17 -1.10 1.55 -0.72
CA VAL A 17 -0.23 2.02 -1.81
C VAL A 17 -0.74 3.37 -2.37
N TRP A 18 -2.06 3.49 -2.52
CA TRP A 18 -2.70 4.72 -2.97
C TRP A 18 -2.47 5.88 -2.00
N GLU A 19 -2.65 5.69 -0.69
CA GLU A 19 -2.39 6.71 0.33
C GLU A 19 -0.93 7.16 0.36
N VAL A 20 0.00 6.22 0.26
CA VAL A 20 1.44 6.52 0.22
C VAL A 20 1.76 7.42 -0.97
N ILE A 21 1.21 7.13 -2.15
CA ILE A 21 1.46 7.93 -3.35
C ILE A 21 0.78 9.30 -3.24
N LEU A 22 -0.47 9.36 -2.78
CA LEU A 22 -1.16 10.63 -2.54
C LEU A 22 -0.40 11.52 -1.55
N SER A 23 0.16 10.96 -0.48
CA SER A 23 0.95 11.72 0.50
C SER A 23 2.21 12.32 -0.12
N LYS A 24 2.92 11.55 -0.97
CA LYS A 24 4.09 12.02 -1.72
C LYS A 24 3.72 13.14 -2.68
N ILE A 25 2.59 13.01 -3.37
CA ILE A 25 2.06 14.02 -4.28
C ILE A 25 1.75 15.31 -3.52
N LYS A 26 1.05 15.23 -2.38
CA LYS A 26 0.72 16.39 -1.56
C LYS A 26 1.99 17.13 -1.13
N ARG A 27 2.99 16.40 -0.64
CA ARG A 27 4.29 16.96 -0.25
C ARG A 27 5.01 17.65 -1.42
N ARG A 28 4.94 17.09 -2.63
CA ARG A 28 5.53 17.72 -3.82
C ARG A 28 4.78 18.98 -4.24
N LYS A 29 3.44 19.02 -4.14
CA LYS A 29 2.65 20.24 -4.40
C LYS A 29 3.03 21.36 -3.45
N GLU A 30 3.12 21.06 -2.15
CA GLU A 30 3.58 22.01 -1.14
C GLU A 30 5.00 22.52 -1.45
N LEU A 31 5.91 21.63 -1.88
CA LEU A 31 7.25 22.02 -2.30
C LEU A 31 7.25 22.93 -3.53
N ALA A 32 6.44 22.63 -4.54
CA ALA A 32 6.31 23.45 -5.75
C ALA A 32 5.78 24.86 -5.42
N GLU A 33 4.78 24.96 -4.55
CA GLU A 33 4.27 26.24 -4.06
C GLU A 33 5.34 27.04 -3.31
N ASN A 34 6.11 26.39 -2.44
CA ASN A 34 7.20 27.04 -1.71
C ASN A 34 8.30 27.53 -2.66
N LEU A 35 8.71 26.72 -3.64
CA LEU A 35 9.68 27.15 -4.66
C LEU A 35 9.19 28.37 -5.45
N ARG A 36 7.90 28.46 -5.76
CA ARG A 36 7.31 29.63 -6.43
C ARG A 36 7.32 30.87 -5.55
N LYS A 37 7.00 30.72 -4.26
CA LYS A 37 7.07 31.82 -3.29
C LYS A 37 8.49 32.36 -3.20
N GLU A 38 9.47 31.48 -3.03
CA GLU A 38 10.89 31.84 -3.00
C GLU A 38 11.32 32.53 -4.30
N ALA A 39 11.00 31.94 -5.46
CA ALA A 39 11.31 32.52 -6.77
C ALA A 39 10.77 33.95 -6.93
N ASN A 40 9.56 34.21 -6.43
CA ASN A 40 8.94 35.54 -6.48
C ASN A 40 9.58 36.54 -5.51
N GLN A 41 10.18 36.07 -4.41
CA GLN A 41 10.94 36.92 -3.49
C GLN A 41 12.30 37.29 -4.07
N ILE A 42 13.06 36.31 -4.57
CA ILE A 42 14.41 36.56 -5.12
C ILE A 42 14.37 37.25 -6.49
N GLY A 43 13.33 37.03 -7.28
CA GLY A 43 13.15 37.66 -8.59
C GLY A 43 12.94 39.18 -8.55
N ARG A 44 12.84 39.78 -7.36
CA ARG A 44 12.81 41.24 -7.17
C ARG A 44 14.19 41.90 -7.34
N SER A 45 15.25 41.10 -7.42
CA SER A 45 16.62 41.56 -7.68
C SER A 45 17.05 41.16 -9.09
N ASN A 46 17.53 42.13 -9.89
CA ASN A 46 18.05 41.88 -11.24
C ASN A 46 19.22 40.86 -11.27
N TYR A 47 19.94 40.70 -10.16
CA TYR A 47 21.05 39.75 -10.06
C TYR A 47 20.59 38.28 -9.91
N ALA A 48 19.34 38.05 -9.51
CA ALA A 48 18.81 36.72 -9.20
C ALA A 48 17.72 36.23 -10.18
N GLU A 49 17.49 36.96 -11.28
CA GLU A 49 16.44 36.64 -12.27
C GLU A 49 16.58 35.22 -12.85
N LYS A 50 17.81 34.81 -13.19
CA LYS A 50 18.10 33.45 -13.67
C LYS A 50 17.74 32.39 -12.63
N SER A 51 18.09 32.63 -11.36
CA SER A 51 17.76 31.73 -10.26
C SER A 51 16.25 31.64 -10.03
N ALA A 52 15.54 32.77 -10.09
CA ALA A 52 14.08 32.81 -9.99
C ALA A 52 13.41 32.01 -11.12
N LYS A 53 13.92 32.12 -12.35
CA LYS A 53 13.43 31.34 -13.49
C LYS A 53 13.64 29.84 -13.28
N ASN A 54 14.84 29.42 -12.87
CA ASN A 54 15.15 28.01 -12.60
C ASN A 54 14.25 27.42 -11.51
N LEU A 55 13.97 28.16 -10.43
CA LEU A 55 13.06 27.69 -9.37
C LEU A 55 11.62 27.51 -9.88
N LYS A 56 11.15 28.41 -10.75
CA LYS A 56 9.82 28.29 -11.39
C LYS A 56 9.75 27.09 -12.33
N GLU A 57 10.81 26.82 -13.09
CA GLU A 57 10.92 25.63 -13.95
C GLU A 57 10.92 24.35 -13.11
N SER A 58 11.70 24.27 -12.04
CA SER A 58 11.69 23.14 -11.11
C SER A 58 10.32 22.91 -10.47
N ALA A 59 9.62 23.98 -10.06
CA ALA A 59 8.27 23.89 -9.53
C ALA A 59 7.28 23.34 -10.57
N LYS A 60 7.41 23.74 -11.83
CA LYS A 60 6.60 23.23 -12.94
C LYS A 60 6.85 21.74 -13.18
N LEU A 61 8.11 21.30 -13.21
CA LEU A 61 8.45 19.88 -13.36
C LEU A 61 7.88 19.02 -12.24
N LEU A 62 7.89 19.51 -10.99
CA LEU A 62 7.26 18.81 -9.87
C LEU A 62 5.76 18.64 -10.05
N GLU A 63 5.06 19.63 -10.60
CA GLU A 63 3.63 19.53 -10.89
C GLU A 63 3.32 18.62 -12.07
N GLU A 64 4.14 18.64 -13.13
CA GLU A 64 3.97 17.74 -14.26
C GLU A 64 4.21 16.27 -13.86
N SER A 65 5.14 16.03 -12.93
CA SER A 65 5.39 14.68 -12.38
C SER A 65 4.18 14.08 -11.67
N TYR A 66 3.27 14.91 -11.13
CA TYR A 66 2.07 14.41 -10.42
C TYR A 66 1.14 13.63 -11.35
N ALA A 67 0.84 14.18 -12.52
CA ALA A 67 -0.09 13.56 -13.46
C ALA A 67 0.48 12.23 -13.98
N ALA A 68 1.79 12.20 -14.24
CA ALA A 68 2.48 10.99 -14.65
C ALA A 68 2.44 9.90 -13.56
N ASP A 69 2.75 10.25 -12.31
CA ASP A 69 2.76 9.29 -11.19
C ASP A 69 1.34 8.73 -10.92
N MET A 70 0.30 9.57 -10.97
CA MET A 70 -1.08 9.09 -10.79
C MET A 70 -1.53 8.19 -11.94
N SER A 71 -1.25 8.57 -13.19
CA SER A 71 -1.57 7.73 -14.34
C SER A 71 -0.88 6.37 -14.25
N SER A 72 0.42 6.37 -13.90
CA SER A 72 1.18 5.14 -13.74
C SER A 72 0.64 4.25 -12.60
N LEU A 73 0.19 4.85 -11.50
CA LEU A 73 -0.44 4.11 -10.41
C LEU A 73 -1.77 3.49 -10.84
N GLU A 74 -2.66 4.28 -11.43
CA GLU A 74 -3.98 3.81 -11.88
C GLU A 74 -3.86 2.65 -12.88
N ASP A 75 -2.92 2.75 -13.82
CA ASP A 75 -2.68 1.71 -14.81
C ASP A 75 -2.09 0.44 -14.16
N SER A 76 -1.17 0.59 -13.19
CA SER A 76 -0.66 -0.55 -12.42
C SER A 76 -1.76 -1.24 -11.61
N LEU A 77 -2.64 -0.47 -10.96
CA LEU A 77 -3.78 -1.01 -10.21
C LEU A 77 -4.78 -1.72 -11.13
N LYS A 78 -5.06 -1.18 -12.32
CA LYS A 78 -5.92 -1.84 -13.31
C LYS A 78 -5.33 -3.18 -13.75
N ILE A 79 -4.02 -3.26 -14.00
CA ILE A 79 -3.35 -4.50 -14.37
C ILE A 79 -3.43 -5.50 -13.22
N LEU A 80 -3.14 -5.08 -11.98
CA LEU A 80 -3.23 -5.94 -10.80
C LEU A 80 -4.65 -6.50 -10.60
N LYS A 81 -5.68 -5.67 -10.81
CA LYS A 81 -7.10 -6.11 -10.80
C LYS A 81 -7.41 -7.19 -11.85
N GLN A 82 -6.69 -7.25 -12.96
CA GLN A 82 -6.92 -8.24 -14.02
C GLN A 82 -6.20 -9.57 -13.77
N ILE A 83 -5.09 -9.55 -13.03
CA ILE A 83 -4.21 -10.73 -12.87
C ILE A 83 -4.30 -11.37 -11.47
N CYS A 84 -4.82 -10.64 -10.48
CA CYS A 84 -4.95 -11.11 -9.10
C CYS A 84 -6.40 -11.44 -8.76
N THR A 85 -6.58 -12.39 -7.84
CA THR A 85 -7.82 -12.50 -7.07
C THR A 85 -7.80 -11.45 -5.97
N ILE A 86 -8.82 -10.61 -5.91
CA ILE A 86 -8.93 -9.58 -4.88
C ILE A 86 -9.88 -10.07 -3.78
N ILE A 87 -9.46 -9.89 -2.53
CA ILE A 87 -10.34 -10.08 -1.38
C ILE A 87 -10.95 -8.70 -1.08
N ASP A 88 -12.24 -8.55 -1.34
CA ASP A 88 -12.96 -7.30 -1.14
C ASP A 88 -12.97 -6.91 0.34
N TYR A 89 -12.84 -5.60 0.62
CA TYR A 89 -12.88 -5.14 2.00
C TYR A 89 -14.32 -5.05 2.51
N SER A 90 -14.67 -5.90 3.47
CA SER A 90 -16.02 -5.98 4.04
C SER A 90 -16.14 -5.23 5.38
N PRO A 91 -17.33 -4.75 5.77
CA PRO A 91 -17.57 -4.24 7.13
C PRO A 91 -17.25 -5.27 8.22
N THR A 92 -17.36 -6.56 7.90
CA THR A 92 -17.02 -7.65 8.80
C THR A 92 -15.50 -7.72 9.03
N ILE A 93 -14.69 -7.62 7.97
CA ILE A 93 -13.23 -7.49 8.07
C ILE A 93 -12.88 -6.26 8.91
N HIS A 94 -13.49 -5.10 8.63
CA HIS A 94 -13.25 -3.87 9.40
C HIS A 94 -13.53 -4.02 10.89
N THR A 95 -14.69 -4.60 11.24
CA THR A 95 -15.08 -4.77 12.64
C THR A 95 -14.14 -5.73 13.36
N ARG A 96 -13.78 -6.85 12.73
CA ARG A 96 -12.89 -7.86 13.33
C ARG A 96 -11.46 -7.33 13.45
N SER A 97 -10.96 -6.60 12.45
CA SER A 97 -9.62 -6.02 12.51
C SER A 97 -9.50 -5.01 13.65
N TYR A 98 -10.52 -4.15 13.84
CA TYR A 98 -10.57 -3.23 14.98
C TYR A 98 -10.53 -3.98 16.32
N LEU A 99 -11.33 -5.03 16.49
CA LEU A 99 -11.32 -5.83 17.72
C LEU A 99 -9.96 -6.48 17.99
N ILE A 100 -9.26 -6.92 16.95
CA ILE A 100 -7.92 -7.48 17.09
C ILE A 100 -6.90 -6.41 17.50
N THR A 101 -6.99 -5.18 16.99
CA THR A 101 -6.09 -4.10 17.43
C THR A 101 -6.27 -3.73 18.90
N LEU A 102 -7.45 -3.97 19.47
CA LEU A 102 -7.69 -3.81 20.91
C LEU A 102 -7.15 -4.99 21.73
N ASP A 103 -7.00 -6.16 21.10
CA ASP A 103 -6.48 -7.37 21.72
C ASP A 103 -4.94 -7.43 21.62
N LYS A 104 -4.31 -7.00 22.71
CA LYS A 104 -2.84 -6.98 22.85
C LYS A 104 -2.16 -8.33 22.68
N ARG A 105 -2.89 -9.46 22.64
CA ARG A 105 -2.31 -10.79 22.40
C ARG A 105 -1.78 -10.95 20.97
N TYR A 106 -2.42 -10.30 20.00
CA TYR A 106 -1.98 -10.33 18.60
C TYR A 106 -0.88 -9.32 18.36
N ASP A 107 -0.94 -8.15 19.01
CA ASP A 107 0.04 -7.07 18.87
C ASP A 107 0.26 -6.70 17.38
N ILE A 108 -0.82 -6.74 16.60
CA ILE A 108 -0.87 -6.27 15.21
C ILE A 108 -1.72 -5.00 15.16
N VAL A 109 -1.28 -4.04 14.37
CA VAL A 109 -1.94 -2.74 14.20
C VAL A 109 -2.53 -2.62 12.80
N ASN A 110 -3.32 -1.57 12.55
CA ASN A 110 -3.73 -1.28 11.18
C ASN A 110 -2.52 -0.76 10.37
N PRO A 111 -2.39 -1.14 9.09
CA PRO A 111 -3.34 -1.92 8.28
C PRO A 111 -3.22 -3.44 8.39
N ASP A 112 -2.19 -3.98 9.05
CA ASP A 112 -1.90 -5.43 9.10
C ASP A 112 -3.03 -6.25 9.72
N ALA A 113 -3.71 -5.72 10.73
CA ALA A 113 -4.90 -6.35 11.32
C ALA A 113 -6.03 -6.55 10.29
N SER A 114 -6.17 -5.62 9.34
CA SER A 114 -7.16 -5.71 8.26
C SER A 114 -6.73 -6.72 7.19
N VAL A 115 -5.43 -6.78 6.87
CA VAL A 115 -4.85 -7.83 6.00
C VAL A 115 -5.06 -9.21 6.60
N TYR A 116 -4.78 -9.37 7.90
CA TYR A 116 -4.96 -10.63 8.64
C TYR A 116 -6.40 -11.15 8.56
N GLU A 117 -7.38 -10.29 8.86
CA GLU A 117 -8.78 -10.70 8.82
C GLU A 117 -9.30 -10.95 7.40
N SER A 118 -8.76 -10.23 6.39
CA SER A 118 -9.06 -10.52 4.98
C SER A 118 -8.61 -11.92 4.59
N ILE A 119 -7.40 -12.33 5.01
CA ILE A 119 -6.87 -13.68 4.77
C ILE A 119 -7.75 -14.74 5.46
N LYS A 120 -8.18 -14.48 6.70
CA LYS A 120 -9.05 -15.40 7.44
C LYS A 120 -10.44 -15.54 6.81
N GLU A 121 -11.01 -14.45 6.32
CA GLU A 121 -12.28 -14.48 5.60
C GLU A 121 -12.15 -15.31 4.31
N PHE A 122 -11.14 -15.01 3.50
CA PHE A 122 -10.87 -15.74 2.26
C PHE A 122 -10.64 -17.24 2.49
N ALA A 123 -9.88 -17.61 3.52
CA ALA A 123 -9.62 -19.01 3.87
C ALA A 123 -10.88 -19.77 4.31
N ARG A 124 -11.78 -19.11 5.05
CA ARG A 124 -13.06 -19.72 5.46
C ARG A 124 -13.99 -19.98 4.28
N GLU A 125 -13.93 -19.12 3.25
CA GLU A 125 -14.75 -19.26 2.05
C GLU A 125 -14.18 -20.27 1.04
N ASN A 126 -12.89 -20.58 1.14
CA ASN A 126 -12.17 -21.42 0.18
C ASN A 126 -11.48 -22.58 0.91
N ASP A 127 -12.24 -23.64 1.20
CA ASP A 127 -11.74 -24.81 1.91
C ASP A 127 -10.61 -25.53 1.15
N GLY A 128 -9.61 -26.04 1.88
CA GLY A 128 -8.49 -26.81 1.33
C GLY A 128 -7.44 -26.02 0.52
N ILE A 129 -7.45 -24.68 0.55
CA ILE A 129 -6.42 -23.87 -0.11
C ILE A 129 -5.13 -23.76 0.73
N LYS A 130 -3.99 -23.66 0.05
CA LYS A 130 -2.71 -23.32 0.68
C LYS A 130 -2.35 -21.88 0.36
N ILE A 131 -2.31 -21.03 1.39
CA ILE A 131 -1.90 -19.64 1.24
C ILE A 131 -0.42 -19.50 1.57
N HIS A 132 0.33 -18.96 0.61
CA HIS A 132 1.75 -18.67 0.76
C HIS A 132 1.95 -17.15 0.78
N PRO A 133 2.38 -16.56 1.91
CA PRO A 133 2.67 -15.13 1.96
C PRO A 133 3.91 -14.80 1.10
N ASN A 134 3.83 -13.71 0.35
CA ASN A 134 4.80 -13.37 -0.70
C ASN A 134 6.01 -12.56 -0.19
N LYS A 135 5.92 -11.86 0.97
CA LYS A 135 7.00 -11.12 1.68
C LYS A 135 6.44 -10.45 2.95
N ASN A 136 7.30 -9.90 3.83
CA ASN A 136 6.96 -9.15 5.06
C ASN A 136 5.99 -9.91 6.00
N THR A 137 6.43 -11.06 6.48
CA THR A 137 5.63 -11.95 7.33
C THR A 137 5.92 -11.81 8.81
N ASP A 138 6.84 -10.93 9.21
CA ASP A 138 7.35 -10.86 10.59
C ASP A 138 6.21 -10.53 11.57
N ASP A 139 5.29 -9.66 11.17
CA ASP A 139 4.09 -9.33 11.95
C ASP A 139 3.12 -10.51 12.09
N PHE A 140 3.23 -11.51 11.20
CA PHE A 140 2.46 -12.75 11.20
C PHE A 140 3.22 -13.97 11.76
N ASP A 141 4.47 -13.79 12.22
CA ASP A 141 5.31 -14.85 12.79
C ASP A 141 4.89 -15.23 14.24
N LYS A 142 3.97 -14.47 14.84
CA LYS A 142 3.53 -14.70 16.22
C LYS A 142 2.84 -16.06 16.38
N LYS A 143 3.16 -16.74 17.48
CA LYS A 143 2.65 -18.09 17.78
C LYS A 143 1.12 -18.18 17.68
N ILE A 144 0.42 -17.22 18.27
CA ILE A 144 -1.06 -17.17 18.25
C ILE A 144 -1.62 -17.05 16.82
N ILE A 145 -1.00 -16.19 15.99
CA ILE A 145 -1.39 -15.98 14.59
C ILE A 145 -1.14 -17.26 13.78
N ARG A 146 0.03 -17.88 13.95
CA ARG A 146 0.37 -19.15 13.29
C ARG A 146 -0.58 -20.28 13.68
N GLU A 147 -0.92 -20.40 14.96
CA GLU A 147 -1.86 -21.41 15.45
C GLU A 147 -3.26 -21.21 14.85
N GLU A 148 -3.77 -19.98 14.84
CA GLU A 148 -5.07 -19.68 14.21
C GLU A 148 -5.09 -19.99 12.72
N LEU A 149 -4.02 -19.61 12.00
CA LEU A 149 -3.95 -19.83 10.56
C LEU A 149 -3.75 -21.31 10.22
N ASN A 150 -2.94 -22.05 10.99
CA ASN A 150 -2.80 -23.50 10.84
C ASN A 150 -4.12 -24.25 11.08
N ASN A 151 -4.97 -23.77 12.00
CA ASN A 151 -6.30 -24.34 12.25
C ASN A 151 -7.27 -24.10 11.07
N LEU A 152 -6.98 -23.14 10.20
CA LEU A 152 -7.68 -22.91 8.93
C LEU A 152 -7.01 -23.68 7.77
N GLU A 153 -6.17 -24.67 8.08
CA GLU A 153 -5.33 -25.45 7.14
C GLU A 153 -4.40 -24.58 6.26
N LEU A 154 -4.18 -23.33 6.65
CA LEU A 154 -3.29 -22.42 5.92
C LEU A 154 -1.83 -22.76 6.24
N LYS A 155 -1.16 -23.40 5.27
CA LYS A 155 0.28 -23.65 5.38
C LYS A 155 1.08 -22.39 5.12
N PHE A 156 1.37 -21.63 6.17
CA PHE A 156 2.39 -20.58 6.17
C PHE A 156 3.77 -21.18 5.90
N THR A 157 4.10 -21.30 4.62
CA THR A 157 5.45 -21.67 4.21
C THR A 157 6.14 -20.37 3.86
N LEU A 158 7.04 -19.92 4.73
CA LEU A 158 7.96 -18.82 4.41
C LEU A 158 8.70 -19.22 3.14
N ILE A 159 8.49 -18.49 2.06
CA ILE A 159 9.31 -18.64 0.86
C ILE A 159 10.68 -18.10 1.27
N GLN A 160 11.60 -18.98 1.64
CA GLN A 160 12.99 -18.61 1.81
C GLN A 160 13.51 -18.15 0.45
N GLU A 161 13.75 -16.86 0.31
CA GLU A 161 14.45 -16.31 -0.86
C GLU A 161 15.80 -17.05 -0.99
N ARG A 162 16.03 -17.65 -2.16
CA ARG A 162 17.32 -18.21 -2.56
C ARG A 162 18.18 -17.11 -3.17
#